data_AF-A0A372JAE9-F1
#
_entry.id   AF-A0A372JAE9-F1
#
_cell.length_a   1.000
_cell.length_b   1.000
_cell.length_c   1.000
_cell.angle_alpha   90.00
_cell.angle_beta   90.00
_cell.angle_gamma   90.00
#
_symmetry.space_group_name_H-M   'P 1'
#
loop_
_entity.id
_entity.type
_entity.pdbx_description
1 polymer ?
#
loop_
_entity_poly.entity_id
_entity_poly.type
_entity_poly.pdbx_seq_one_letter_code
_entity_poly.pdbx_strand_id
1 'polypeptide(L)'
;MTVAALIIWLLTAFGGVTMLGLWIARGGVRAPAGTPPTRLPAPVVFGHGVLAVAGLVLWIIYMATDTTALAWISFVLLLVIAALGFVMVARWLPTRRILPTEPGPPERAIPVPVVVGHGLLAVVTVVLVLIASITS
;
A
#
# COMPACT_ATOMS: atom_id res chain seq x y z
N MET A 1 -19.89 9.29 3.52
CA MET A 1 -18.86 8.26 3.27
C MET A 1 -17.56 8.83 2.73
N THR A 2 -17.59 9.92 1.97
CA THR A 2 -16.43 10.60 1.38
C THR A 2 -15.32 10.98 2.37
N VAL A 3 -15.65 11.70 3.45
CA VAL A 3 -14.68 12.11 4.48
C VAL A 3 -14.10 10.91 5.24
N ALA A 4 -14.94 9.92 5.55
CA ALA A 4 -14.47 8.69 6.20
C ALA A 4 -13.49 7.93 5.30
N ALA A 5 -13.79 7.82 3.99
CA ALA A 5 -12.88 7.23 3.01
C ALA A 5 -11.54 7.97 2.99
N LEU A 6 -11.54 9.30 3.01
CA LEU A 6 -10.33 10.12 3.06
C LEU A 6 -9.50 9.83 4.32
N ILE A 7 -10.11 9.85 5.51
CA ILE A 7 -9.42 9.58 6.77
C ILE A 7 -8.79 8.18 6.77
N ILE A 8 -9.56 7.15 6.39
CA ILE A 8 -9.05 5.77 6.36
C ILE A 8 -7.96 5.61 5.29
N TRP A 9 -8.08 6.26 4.14
CA TRP A 9 -7.02 6.24 3.12
C TRP A 9 -5.74 6.89 3.63
N LEU A 10 -5.82 8.02 4.34
CA LEU A 10 -4.65 8.66 4.96
C LEU A 10 -3.96 7.74 5.99
N LEU A 11 -4.73 7.05 6.83
CA LEU A 11 -4.19 6.05 7.77
C LEU A 11 -3.56 4.86 7.03
N THR A 12 -4.19 4.40 5.95
CA THR A 12 -3.63 3.34 5.08
C THR A 12 -2.29 3.78 4.48
N ALA A 13 -2.22 5.01 3.96
CA ALA A 13 -1.03 5.61 3.38
C ALA A 13 0.10 5.74 4.42
N PHE A 14 -0.22 6.16 5.64
CA PHE A 14 0.75 6.21 6.75
C PHE A 14 1.37 4.82 7.03
N GLY A 15 0.54 3.77 7.08
CA GLY A 15 1.03 2.39 7.18
C GLY A 15 1.95 2.01 6.02
N GLY A 16 1.56 2.36 4.79
CA GLY A 16 2.36 2.13 3.58
C GLY A 16 3.73 2.82 3.61
N VAL A 17 3.77 4.10 4.00
CA VAL A 17 5.01 4.89 4.12
C VAL A 17 5.91 4.32 5.22
N THR A 18 5.33 3.85 6.33
CA THR A 18 6.11 3.19 7.40
C THR A 18 6.80 1.93 6.88
N MET A 19 6.08 1.08 6.15
CA MET A 19 6.65 -0.14 5.57
C MET A 19 7.71 0.18 4.50
N LEU A 20 7.47 1.19 3.66
CA LEU A 20 8.44 1.66 2.67
C LEU A 20 9.73 2.13 3.34
N GLY A 21 9.63 2.95 4.40
CA GLY A 21 10.77 3.44 5.16
C GLY A 21 11.59 2.29 5.77
N LEU A 22 10.92 1.31 6.37
CA LEU A 22 11.58 0.11 6.92
C LEU A 22 12.28 -0.73 5.83
N TRP A 23 11.64 -0.91 4.68
CA TRP A 23 12.23 -1.65 3.56
C TRP A 23 13.46 -0.94 2.99
N ILE A 24 13.41 0.38 2.80
CA ILE A 24 14.56 1.18 2.35
C ILE A 24 15.69 1.14 3.38
N ALA A 25 15.38 1.36 4.67
CA ALA A 25 16.36 1.37 5.76
C ALA A 25 17.11 0.02 5.92
N ARG A 26 16.53 -1.06 5.39
CA ARG A 26 17.12 -2.42 5.42
C ARG A 26 17.75 -2.84 4.10
N GLY A 27 17.92 -1.92 3.15
CA GLY A 27 18.60 -2.19 1.87
C GLY A 27 17.70 -2.73 0.76
N GLY A 28 16.39 -2.47 0.83
CA GLY A 28 15.42 -2.91 -0.18
C GLY A 28 15.72 -2.42 -1.60
N VAL A 29 16.26 -1.22 -1.76
CA VAL A 29 16.63 -0.66 -3.08
C VAL A 29 18.02 -1.16 -3.53
N ARG A 30 18.96 -1.28 -2.60
CA ARG A 30 20.32 -1.73 -2.85
C ARG A 30 20.83 -2.51 -1.65
N ALA A 31 20.93 -3.82 -1.81
CA ALA A 31 21.38 -4.71 -0.74
C ALA A 31 22.89 -4.53 -0.50
N PRO A 32 23.34 -4.43 0.77
CA PRO A 32 24.75 -4.56 1.12
C PRO A 32 25.30 -5.94 0.75
N ALA A 33 26.62 -6.02 0.51
CA ALA A 33 27.29 -7.29 0.26
C ALA A 33 27.02 -8.29 1.40
N GLY A 34 26.68 -9.53 1.06
CA GLY A 34 26.36 -10.59 2.02
C GLY A 34 24.90 -10.62 2.52
N THR A 35 24.03 -9.73 2.06
CA THR A 35 22.58 -9.78 2.38
C THR A 35 21.79 -10.49 1.28
N PRO A 36 20.81 -11.36 1.59
CA PRO A 36 19.92 -11.93 0.58
C PRO A 36 19.19 -10.83 -0.21
N PRO A 37 18.99 -11.01 -1.53
CA PRO A 37 18.29 -10.02 -2.35
C PRO A 37 16.83 -9.87 -1.91
N THR A 38 16.28 -8.66 -2.09
CA THR A 38 14.86 -8.42 -1.85
C THR A 38 13.97 -9.22 -2.80
N ARG A 39 12.84 -9.69 -2.29
CA ARG A 39 11.78 -10.32 -3.09
C ARG A 39 10.75 -9.33 -3.60
N LEU A 40 10.81 -8.07 -3.14
CA LEU A 40 9.93 -6.98 -3.55
C LEU A 40 10.59 -6.18 -4.68
N PRO A 41 10.08 -6.25 -5.93
CA PRO A 41 10.65 -5.48 -7.03
C PRO A 41 10.43 -3.99 -6.77
N ALA A 42 11.50 -3.21 -6.78
CA ALA A 42 11.43 -1.77 -6.57
C ALA A 42 10.39 -1.07 -7.48
N PRO A 43 10.26 -1.39 -8.78
CA PRO A 43 9.23 -0.78 -9.62
C PRO A 43 7.80 -1.03 -9.13
N VAL A 44 7.53 -2.21 -8.54
CA VAL A 44 6.20 -2.55 -7.99
C VAL A 44 5.95 -1.78 -6.70
N VAL A 45 6.95 -1.68 -5.81
CA VAL A 45 6.84 -0.94 -4.55
C VAL A 45 6.60 0.55 -4.80
N PHE A 46 7.44 1.17 -5.63
CA PHE A 46 7.30 2.59 -5.96
C PHE A 46 6.07 2.85 -6.81
N GLY A 47 5.74 1.97 -7.76
CA GLY A 47 4.51 2.05 -8.55
C GLY A 47 3.26 2.04 -7.67
N HIS A 48 3.17 1.10 -6.71
CA HIS A 48 2.08 1.07 -5.73
C HIS A 48 1.99 2.38 -4.93
N GLY A 49 3.11 2.88 -4.42
CA GLY A 49 3.15 4.12 -3.64
C GLY A 49 2.72 5.35 -4.44
N VAL A 50 3.24 5.52 -5.66
CA VAL A 50 2.90 6.65 -6.54
C VAL A 50 1.43 6.58 -6.97
N LEU A 51 0.93 5.40 -7.36
CA LEU A 51 -0.48 5.23 -7.70
C LEU A 51 -1.37 5.52 -6.49
N ALA A 52 -1.00 5.07 -5.28
CA ALA A 52 -1.75 5.34 -4.06
C ALA A 52 -1.88 6.83 -3.76
N VAL A 53 -0.80 7.60 -3.95
CA VAL A 53 -0.83 9.06 -3.83
C VAL A 53 -1.68 9.69 -4.93
N ALA A 54 -1.52 9.27 -6.18
CA ALA A 54 -2.31 9.79 -7.30
C ALA A 54 -3.82 9.55 -7.11
N GLY A 55 -4.21 8.35 -6.68
CA GLY A 55 -5.60 8.04 -6.35
C GLY A 55 -6.14 8.89 -5.22
N LEU A 56 -5.35 9.09 -4.15
CA LEU A 56 -5.75 9.95 -3.04
C LEU A 56 -5.94 11.41 -3.49
N VAL A 57 -5.06 11.92 -4.36
CA VAL A 57 -5.20 13.26 -4.94
C VAL A 57 -6.48 13.36 -5.79
N LEU A 58 -6.76 12.38 -6.65
CA LEU A 58 -8.01 12.35 -7.42
C LEU A 58 -9.25 12.32 -6.52
N TRP A 59 -9.20 11.59 -5.41
CA TRP A 59 -10.28 11.58 -4.41
C TRP A 59 -10.50 12.95 -3.77
N ILE A 60 -9.42 13.65 -3.42
CA ILE A 60 -9.49 15.02 -2.86
C ILE A 60 -10.05 16.00 -3.90
N ILE A 61 -9.63 15.90 -5.17
CA ILE A 61 -10.17 16.75 -6.25
C ILE A 61 -11.66 16.46 -6.42
N TYR A 62 -12.07 15.19 -6.45
CA TYR A 62 -13.48 14.81 -6.46
C TYR A 62 -14.25 15.50 -5.32
N MET A 63 -13.75 15.46 -4.09
CA MET A 63 -14.40 16.12 -2.95
C MET A 63 -14.51 17.64 -3.11
N ALA A 64 -13.62 18.27 -3.87
CA ALA A 64 -13.63 19.71 -4.11
C ALA A 64 -14.52 20.12 -5.30
N THR A 65 -14.64 19.26 -6.32
CA THR A 65 -15.36 19.57 -7.56
C THR A 65 -16.70 18.84 -7.71
N ASP A 66 -17.00 17.93 -6.80
CA ASP A 66 -18.18 17.05 -6.81
C ASP A 66 -18.36 16.28 -8.12
N THR A 67 -17.26 15.93 -8.77
CA THR A 67 -17.28 15.29 -10.09
C THR A 67 -17.33 13.78 -9.96
N THR A 68 -18.51 13.18 -10.19
CA THR A 68 -18.75 11.73 -10.09
C THR A 68 -17.75 10.89 -10.89
N ALA A 69 -17.34 11.35 -12.07
CA ALA A 69 -16.34 10.66 -12.90
C ALA A 69 -14.99 10.49 -12.17
N LEU A 70 -14.55 11.49 -11.39
CA LEU A 70 -13.30 11.41 -10.63
C LEU A 70 -13.40 10.41 -9.47
N ALA A 71 -14.57 10.27 -8.84
CA ALA A 71 -14.81 9.25 -7.82
C ALA A 71 -14.62 7.84 -8.38
N TRP A 72 -15.22 7.55 -9.55
CA TRP A 72 -15.08 6.26 -10.23
C TRP A 72 -13.65 5.99 -10.73
N ILE A 73 -12.97 6.99 -11.29
CA ILE A 73 -11.56 6.86 -11.70
C ILE A 73 -10.69 6.54 -10.48
N SER A 74 -10.87 7.27 -9.38
CA SER A 74 -10.16 7.02 -8.12
C SER A 74 -10.44 5.61 -7.59
N PHE A 75 -11.69 5.14 -7.67
CA PHE A 75 -12.06 3.78 -7.25
C PHE A 75 -11.37 2.71 -8.10
N VAL A 76 -11.41 2.80 -9.43
CA VAL A 76 -10.74 1.84 -10.33
C VAL A 76 -9.24 1.82 -10.08
N LEU A 77 -8.63 3.00 -9.91
CA LEU A 77 -7.23 3.12 -9.56
C LEU A 77 -6.92 2.44 -8.21
N LEU A 78 -7.79 2.59 -7.22
CA LEU A 78 -7.68 1.93 -5.91
C LEU A 78 -7.70 0.40 -6.02
N LEU A 79 -8.46 -0.18 -6.96
CA LEU A 79 -8.42 -1.62 -7.24
C LEU A 79 -7.05 -2.05 -7.79
N VAL A 80 -6.45 -1.26 -8.68
CA VAL A 80 -5.10 -1.53 -9.20
C VAL A 80 -4.06 -1.43 -8.08
N ILE A 81 -4.15 -0.40 -7.23
CA ILE A 81 -3.29 -0.22 -6.06
C ILE A 81 -3.40 -1.44 -5.13
N ALA A 82 -4.62 -1.90 -4.83
CA ALA A 82 -4.87 -3.07 -3.99
C ALA A 82 -4.28 -4.35 -4.60
N ALA A 83 -4.45 -4.57 -5.91
CA ALA A 83 -3.87 -5.72 -6.60
C ALA A 83 -2.33 -5.74 -6.48
N LEU A 84 -1.66 -4.60 -6.68
CA LEU A 84 -0.22 -4.48 -6.45
C LEU A 84 0.15 -4.75 -4.99
N GLY A 85 -0.65 -4.27 -4.04
CA GLY A 85 -0.52 -4.57 -2.61
C GLY A 85 -0.54 -6.08 -2.32
N PHE A 86 -1.50 -6.81 -2.90
CA PHE A 86 -1.59 -8.27 -2.78
C PHE A 86 -0.37 -8.98 -3.38
N VAL A 87 0.13 -8.52 -4.54
CA VAL A 87 1.37 -9.08 -5.14
C VAL A 87 2.55 -8.94 -4.18
N MET A 88 2.67 -7.79 -3.50
CA MET A 88 3.74 -7.58 -2.51
C MET A 88 3.57 -8.47 -1.28
N VAL A 89 2.34 -8.62 -0.75
CA VAL A 89 2.05 -9.54 0.37
C VAL A 89 2.39 -10.99 0.00
N ALA A 90 2.02 -11.44 -1.21
CA ALA A 90 2.33 -12.78 -1.69
C ALA A 90 3.84 -13.05 -1.78
N ARG A 91 4.63 -12.03 -2.16
CA ARG A 91 6.10 -12.11 -2.22
C ARG A 91 6.76 -11.98 -0.85
N TRP A 92 6.13 -11.27 0.08
CA TRP A 92 6.60 -11.09 1.46
C TRP A 92 6.35 -12.31 2.34
N LEU A 93 5.20 -12.98 2.22
CA LEU A 93 4.78 -14.08 3.11
C LEU A 93 5.82 -15.21 3.26
N PRO A 94 6.51 -15.69 2.20
CA PRO A 94 7.54 -16.71 2.32
C PRO A 94 8.73 -16.30 3.21
N THR A 95 9.03 -15.00 3.33
CA THR A 95 10.15 -14.50 4.17
C THR A 95 9.94 -14.79 5.66
N ARG A 96 8.70 -15.06 6.07
CA ARG A 96 8.33 -15.39 7.45
C ARG A 96 8.74 -16.80 7.87
N ARG A 97 8.99 -17.68 6.91
CA ARG A 97 9.39 -19.07 7.15
C ARG A 97 10.90 -19.23 7.40
N ILE A 98 11.68 -18.16 7.20
CA ILE A 98 13.12 -18.17 7.44
C ILE A 98 13.37 -18.17 8.96
N LEU A 99 14.30 -18.99 9.44
CA LEU A 99 14.63 -19.05 10.88
C LEU A 99 15.18 -17.71 11.38
N PRO A 100 14.98 -17.33 12.66
CA PRO A 100 15.45 -16.06 13.21
C PRO A 100 16.98 -15.86 13.18
N THR A 101 17.73 -16.96 13.15
CA THR A 101 19.20 -17.00 13.21
C THR A 101 19.88 -16.70 11.87
N GLU A 102 19.13 -16.73 10.76
CA GLU A 102 19.66 -16.48 9.42
C GLU A 102 19.43 -15.02 9.00
N PRO A 103 20.42 -14.36 8.35
CA PRO A 103 20.20 -13.08 7.68
C PRO A 103 19.01 -13.18 6.73
N GLY A 104 17.96 -12.39 6.99
CA GLY A 104 16.75 -12.35 6.16
C GLY A 104 16.81 -11.26 5.09
N PRO A 105 15.98 -11.34 4.03
CA PRO A 105 15.84 -10.25 3.08
C PRO A 105 15.25 -9.00 3.75
N PRO A 106 15.45 -7.79 3.18
CA PRO A 106 15.08 -6.51 3.80
C PRO A 106 13.62 -6.44 4.30
N GLU A 107 12.68 -6.93 3.50
CA GLU A 107 11.24 -6.91 3.79
C GLU A 107 10.81 -7.78 4.99
N ARG A 108 11.67 -8.67 5.50
CA ARG A 108 11.39 -9.43 6.72
C ARG A 108 11.28 -8.52 7.96
N ALA A 109 11.99 -7.39 7.94
CA ALA A 109 11.98 -6.42 9.02
C ALA A 109 10.62 -5.70 9.16
N ILE A 110 9.75 -5.79 8.16
CA ILE A 110 8.41 -5.21 8.20
C ILE A 110 7.57 -5.98 9.25
N PRO A 111 7.04 -5.31 10.29
CA PRO A 111 6.25 -5.97 11.32
C PRO A 111 4.92 -6.49 10.78
N VAL A 112 4.58 -7.74 11.14
CA VAL A 112 3.29 -8.36 10.76
C VAL A 112 2.09 -7.50 11.14
N PRO A 113 2.01 -6.88 12.34
CA PRO A 113 0.86 -6.04 12.69
C PRO A 113 0.68 -4.84 11.74
N VAL A 114 1.77 -4.28 11.23
CA VAL A 114 1.72 -3.15 10.28
C VAL A 114 1.19 -3.63 8.92
N VAL A 115 1.62 -4.79 8.44
CA VAL A 115 1.12 -5.38 7.18
C VAL A 115 -0.38 -5.68 7.28
N VAL A 116 -0.81 -6.34 8.37
CA VAL A 116 -2.23 -6.67 8.58
C VAL A 116 -3.06 -5.40 8.76
N GLY A 117 -2.61 -4.45 9.57
CA GLY A 117 -3.29 -3.18 9.77
C GLY A 117 -3.45 -2.39 8.47
N HIS A 118 -2.38 -2.26 7.68
CA HIS A 118 -2.44 -1.63 6.37
C HIS A 118 -3.41 -2.35 5.43
N GLY A 119 -3.36 -3.68 5.35
CA GLY A 119 -4.25 -4.46 4.49
C GLY A 119 -5.73 -4.33 4.88
N LEU A 120 -6.04 -4.37 6.18
CA LEU A 120 -7.41 -4.17 6.67
C LEU A 120 -7.92 -2.76 6.37
N LEU A 121 -7.11 -1.72 6.64
CA LEU A 121 -7.47 -0.35 6.31
C LEU A 121 -7.63 -0.14 4.80
N ALA A 122 -6.83 -0.82 3.96
CA ALA A 122 -6.98 -0.78 2.51
C ALA A 122 -8.33 -1.38 2.07
N VAL A 123 -8.74 -2.53 2.63
CA VAL A 123 -10.07 -3.13 2.35
C VAL A 123 -11.20 -2.18 2.77
N VAL A 124 -11.10 -1.58 3.96
CA VAL A 124 -12.08 -0.59 4.42
C VAL A 124 -12.11 0.63 3.49
N THR A 125 -10.95 1.10 3.02
CA THR A 125 -10.86 2.20 2.05
C THR A 125 -11.61 1.84 0.75
N VAL A 126 -11.39 0.65 0.19
CA VAL A 126 -12.08 0.18 -1.02
C VAL A 126 -13.59 0.20 -0.83
N VAL A 127 -14.09 -0.33 0.29
CA VAL A 127 -15.53 -0.35 0.59
C VAL A 127 -16.08 1.06 0.74
N LEU A 128 -15.41 1.94 1.48
CA LEU A 128 -15.88 3.31 1.70
C LEU A 128 -15.87 4.14 0.42
N VAL A 129 -14.84 3.99 -0.42
CA VAL A 129 -14.73 4.64 -1.73
C VAL A 129 -15.83 4.14 -2.67
N LEU A 130 -16.08 2.82 -2.69
CA LEU A 130 -17.17 2.24 -3.48
C LEU A 130 -18.53 2.81 -3.06
N ILE A 131 -18.86 2.75 -1.75
CA ILE A 131 -20.12 3.28 -1.22
C ILE A 131 -20.23 4.76 -1.56
N ALA A 132 -19.17 5.54 -1.34
CA ALA A 132 -19.18 6.95 -1.69
C ALA A 132 -19.42 7.18 -3.20
N SER A 133 -18.84 6.38 -4.09
CA SER A 133 -18.98 6.53 -5.55
C SER A 133 -20.36 6.13 -6.09
N ILE A 134 -21.07 5.21 -5.41
CA ILE A 134 -22.45 4.84 -5.79
C ILE A 134 -23.51 5.77 -5.18
N THR A 135 -23.14 6.56 -4.16
CA THR A 135 -24.02 7.53 -3.49
C THR A 135 -23.75 8.98 -3.88
N SER A 136 -22.69 9.22 -4.67
CA SER A 136 -22.28 10.53 -5.19
C SER A 136 -23.02 10.92 -6.45
#